data_AF-A0A3M4ARQ5-F1
#
_entry.id   AF-A0A3M4ARQ5-F1
#
_cell.length_a   1.000
_cell.length_b   1.000
_cell.length_c   1.000
_cell.angle_alpha   90.00
_cell.angle_beta   90.00
_cell.angle_gamma   90.00
#
_symmetry.space_group_name_H-M   'P 1'
#
loop_
_entity.id
_entity.type
_entity.pdbx_description
1 polymer ?
#
loop_
_entity_poly.entity_id
_entity_poly.type
_entity_poly.pdbx_seq_one_letter_code
_entity_poly.pdbx_strand_id
1 'polypeptide(L)'
;MSKETTMSFRVEPDLRSEFHHAVEADHIPAAQVLRAFMRDYVKQHEARRAIDPAERKRREDAVAYSRASVSLEGFKVSPADELHAVRFISGEIDLPQFVSGPTSGSDHER
;
A
#
# COMPACT_ATOMS: atom_id res chain seq x y z
N MET A 1 -15.09 -8.11 -17.48
CA MET A 1 -16.31 -8.32 -16.67
C MET A 1 -15.93 -8.25 -15.20
N SER A 2 -15.90 -7.06 -14.61
CA SER A 2 -15.64 -6.90 -13.17
C SER A 2 -16.87 -7.37 -12.39
N LYS A 3 -16.70 -8.35 -11.49
CA LYS A 3 -17.79 -8.85 -10.65
C LYS A 3 -18.24 -7.74 -9.70
N GLU A 4 -19.52 -7.42 -9.71
CA GLU A 4 -20.11 -6.58 -8.66
C GLU A 4 -20.11 -7.36 -7.34
N THR A 5 -19.66 -6.72 -6.27
CA THR A 5 -19.60 -7.30 -4.93
C THR A 5 -20.44 -6.45 -3.98
N THR A 6 -21.30 -7.09 -3.19
CA THR A 6 -22.12 -6.42 -2.17
C THR A 6 -21.40 -6.43 -0.82
N MET A 7 -21.34 -5.27 -0.17
CA MET A 7 -20.82 -5.10 1.18
C MET A 7 -21.96 -4.72 2.13
N SER A 8 -22.15 -5.48 3.21
CA SER A 8 -23.19 -5.23 4.22
C SER A 8 -22.55 -4.90 5.56
N PHE A 9 -22.99 -3.83 6.21
CA PHE A 9 -22.55 -3.43 7.54
C PHE A 9 -23.73 -2.86 8.33
N ARG A 10 -23.61 -2.85 9.66
CA ARG A 10 -24.61 -2.27 10.54
C ARG A 10 -24.25 -0.82 10.82
N VAL A 11 -25.27 0.04 10.86
CA VAL A 11 -25.16 1.46 11.21
C VAL A 11 -26.26 1.80 12.19
N GLU A 12 -26.06 2.86 12.97
CA GLU A 12 -27.09 3.41 13.84
C GLU A 12 -28.28 3.90 12.99
N PRO A 13 -29.53 3.65 13.43
CA PRO A 13 -30.73 4.06 12.69
C PRO A 13 -30.78 5.56 12.39
N ASP A 14 -30.39 6.39 13.36
CA ASP A 14 -30.41 7.84 13.24
C ASP A 14 -29.40 8.32 12.19
N LEU A 15 -28.18 7.79 12.24
CA LEU A 15 -27.14 8.06 11.24
C LEU A 15 -27.59 7.66 9.82
N ARG A 16 -28.28 6.53 9.68
CA ARG A 16 -28.84 6.11 8.38
C ARG A 16 -29.86 7.12 7.88
N SER A 17 -30.75 7.59 8.75
CA SER A 17 -31.78 8.58 8.42
C SER A 17 -31.17 9.89 7.96
N GLU A 18 -30.22 10.44 8.73
CA GLU A 18 -29.50 11.68 8.40
C GLU A 18 -28.74 11.57 7.07
N PHE A 19 -28.03 10.46 6.86
CA PHE A 19 -27.31 10.23 5.62
C PHE A 19 -28.26 10.18 4.42
N HIS A 20 -29.38 9.46 4.53
CA HIS A 20 -30.39 9.42 3.46
C HIS A 20 -30.99 10.80 3.17
N HIS A 21 -31.30 11.58 4.21
CA HIS A 21 -31.83 12.93 4.04
C HIS A 21 -30.85 13.84 3.29
N ALA A 22 -29.56 13.78 3.64
CA ALA A 22 -28.52 14.56 2.99
C ALA A 22 -28.34 14.20 1.50
N VAL A 23 -28.27 12.90 1.17
CA VAL A 23 -28.05 12.48 -0.22
C VAL A 23 -29.27 12.74 -1.12
N GLU A 24 -30.49 12.70 -0.57
CA GLU A 24 -31.72 13.10 -1.26
C GLU A 24 -31.73 14.61 -1.55
N ALA A 25 -31.36 15.45 -0.57
CA ALA A 25 -31.26 16.89 -0.76
C ALA A 25 -30.26 17.25 -1.89
N ASP A 26 -29.13 16.54 -1.96
CA ASP A 26 -28.11 16.71 -2.99
C ASP A 26 -28.44 15.98 -4.31
N HIS A 27 -29.52 15.18 -4.35
CA HIS A 27 -29.92 14.35 -5.50
C HIS A 27 -28.81 13.38 -5.97
N ILE A 28 -28.04 12.84 -5.03
CA ILE A 28 -26.93 11.91 -5.29
C ILE A 28 -27.32 10.52 -4.76
N PRO A 29 -27.10 9.42 -5.52
CA PRO A 29 -27.32 8.08 -4.99
C PRO A 29 -26.42 7.78 -3.78
N ALA A 30 -26.98 7.23 -2.70
CA ALA A 30 -26.24 6.82 -1.49
C ALA A 30 -24.98 5.98 -1.80
N ALA A 31 -25.10 5.01 -2.71
CA ALA A 31 -23.98 4.17 -3.13
C ALA A 31 -22.86 4.95 -3.85
N GLN A 32 -23.18 6.05 -4.54
CA GLN A 32 -22.20 6.90 -5.19
C GLN A 32 -21.36 7.65 -4.14
N VAL A 33 -22.01 8.20 -3.11
CA VAL A 33 -21.33 8.88 -2.00
C VAL A 33 -20.42 7.91 -1.25
N LEU A 34 -20.92 6.70 -0.90
CA LEU A 34 -20.10 5.69 -0.23
C LEU A 34 -18.88 5.27 -1.07
N ARG A 35 -19.05 5.06 -2.38
CA ARG A 35 -17.91 4.73 -3.26
C ARG A 35 -16.89 5.86 -3.35
N ALA A 36 -17.34 7.12 -3.38
CA ALA A 36 -16.45 8.27 -3.38
C ALA A 36 -15.67 8.34 -2.06
N PHE A 37 -16.37 8.25 -0.93
CA PHE A 37 -15.77 8.21 0.40
C PHE A 37 -14.73 7.09 0.54
N MET A 38 -15.04 5.87 0.08
CA MET A 38 -14.09 4.74 0.11
C MET A 38 -12.86 5.01 -0.74
N ARG A 39 -13.01 5.59 -1.94
CA ARG A 39 -11.85 5.97 -2.78
C ARG A 39 -10.97 7.01 -2.09
N ASP A 40 -11.58 8.02 -1.50
CA ASP A 40 -10.85 9.07 -0.79
C ASP A 40 -10.14 8.54 0.45
N TYR A 41 -10.79 7.64 1.19
CA TYR A 41 -10.19 6.96 2.34
C TYR A 41 -8.95 6.17 1.94
N VAL A 42 -9.03 5.36 0.87
CA VAL A 42 -7.87 4.59 0.37
C VAL A 42 -6.75 5.53 -0.07
N LYS A 43 -7.06 6.57 -0.85
CA LYS A 43 -6.07 7.55 -1.30
C LYS A 43 -5.37 8.25 -0.14
N GLN A 44 -6.12 8.64 0.89
CA GLN A 44 -5.55 9.26 2.09
C GLN A 44 -4.71 8.27 2.89
N HIS A 45 -5.14 7.02 3.00
CA HIS A 45 -4.39 5.97 3.68
C HIS A 45 -3.06 5.71 2.97
N GLU A 46 -3.06 5.61 1.63
CA GLU A 46 -1.85 5.50 0.82
C GLU A 46 -0.95 6.73 0.97
N ALA A 47 -1.51 7.94 0.93
CA ALA A 47 -0.74 9.17 1.10
C ALA A 47 -0.06 9.28 2.48
N ARG A 48 -0.70 8.79 3.55
CA ARG A 48 -0.10 8.74 4.90
C ARG A 48 1.05 7.73 5.00
N ARG A 49 1.01 6.68 4.18
CA ARG A 49 2.06 5.66 4.10
C ARG A 49 3.15 6.01 3.08
N ALA A 50 2.87 6.93 2.16
CA ALA A 50 3.86 7.42 1.22
C ALA A 50 5.00 8.09 2.00
N ILE A 51 6.20 7.57 1.81
CA ILE A 51 7.39 8.19 2.37
C ILE A 51 7.69 9.50 1.66
N ASP A 52 8.28 10.44 2.40
CA ASP A 52 8.71 11.72 1.86
C ASP A 52 9.65 11.53 0.66
N PRO A 53 9.57 12.34 -0.41
CA PRO A 53 10.44 12.20 -1.58
C PRO A 53 11.94 12.25 -1.27
N ALA A 54 12.36 13.05 -0.29
CA ALA A 54 13.76 13.08 0.12
C ALA A 54 14.15 11.77 0.83
N GLU A 55 13.27 11.21 1.65
CA GLU A 55 13.48 9.89 2.25
C GLU A 55 13.55 8.79 1.18
N ARG A 56 12.64 8.82 0.21
CA ARG A 56 12.69 7.90 -0.94
C ARG A 56 14.03 7.96 -1.66
N LYS A 57 14.51 9.18 -1.95
CA LYS A 57 15.82 9.38 -2.60
C LYS A 57 16.97 8.86 -1.75
N ARG A 58 16.95 9.07 -0.43
CA ARG A 58 17.95 8.52 0.50
C ARG A 58 17.99 6.99 0.42
N ARG A 59 16.83 6.33 0.37
CA ARG A 59 16.75 4.86 0.23
C ARG A 59 17.26 4.38 -1.12
N GLU A 60 16.93 5.08 -2.21
CA GLU A 60 17.46 4.78 -3.56
C GLU A 60 18.98 4.83 -3.59
N ASP A 61 19.59 5.87 -3.01
CA ASP A 61 21.04 6.02 -2.96
C ASP A 61 21.70 4.92 -2.12
N ALA A 62 21.12 4.58 -0.98
CA ALA A 62 21.62 3.51 -0.12
C ALA A 62 21.57 2.14 -0.81
N VAL A 63 20.44 1.82 -1.48
CA VAL A 63 20.29 0.56 -2.23
C VAL A 63 21.24 0.52 -3.43
N ALA A 64 21.39 1.63 -4.16
CA ALA A 64 22.31 1.72 -5.29
C ALA A 64 23.77 1.49 -4.86
N TYR A 65 24.19 2.10 -3.76
CA TYR A 65 25.50 1.88 -3.17
C TYR A 65 25.72 0.41 -2.77
N SER A 66 24.75 -0.18 -2.06
CA SER A 66 24.79 -1.59 -1.66
C SER A 66 24.96 -2.53 -2.85
N ARG A 67 24.12 -2.36 -3.90
CA ARG A 67 24.20 -3.16 -5.13
C ARG A 67 25.56 -3.01 -5.83
N ALA A 68 26.09 -1.79 -5.92
CA ALA A 68 27.39 -1.56 -6.51
C ALA A 68 28.50 -2.26 -5.72
N SER A 69 28.47 -2.18 -4.38
CA SER A 69 29.43 -2.85 -3.51
C SER A 69 29.41 -4.37 -3.70
N VAL A 70 28.22 -4.98 -3.74
CA VAL A 70 28.07 -6.43 -3.99
C VAL A 70 28.59 -6.83 -5.38
N SER A 71 28.35 -5.97 -6.38
CA SER A 71 28.77 -6.24 -7.77
C SER A 71 30.29 -6.18 -7.96
N LEU A 72 31.01 -5.33 -7.20
CA LEU A 72 32.47 -5.24 -7.25
C LEU A 72 33.14 -6.56 -6.84
N GLU A 73 32.50 -7.31 -5.95
CA GLU A 73 32.92 -8.63 -5.50
C GLU A 73 32.50 -9.77 -6.46
N GLY A 74 31.86 -9.43 -7.59
CA GLY A 74 31.40 -10.40 -8.60
C GLY A 74 30.08 -11.11 -8.27
N PHE A 75 29.42 -10.76 -7.16
CA PHE A 75 28.10 -11.30 -6.81
C PHE A 75 26.97 -10.57 -7.54
N LYS A 76 25.83 -11.25 -7.70
CA LYS A 76 24.60 -10.70 -8.27
C LYS A 76 23.51 -10.70 -7.22
N VAL A 77 22.82 -9.57 -7.07
CA VAL A 77 21.63 -9.48 -6.23
C VAL A 77 20.52 -10.34 -6.83
N SER A 78 19.84 -11.13 -6.01
CA SER A 78 18.76 -11.99 -6.49
C SER A 78 17.52 -11.16 -6.87
N PRO A 79 16.64 -11.68 -7.75
CA PRO A 79 15.38 -10.99 -8.06
C PRO A 79 14.47 -10.76 -6.85
N ALA A 80 14.49 -11.67 -5.87
CA ALA A 80 13.72 -11.54 -4.63
C ALA A 80 14.25 -10.38 -3.76
N ASP A 81 15.57 -10.22 -3.69
CA ASP A 81 16.20 -9.12 -2.97
C ASP A 81 15.99 -7.77 -3.66
N GLU A 82 16.05 -7.72 -4.99
CA GLU A 82 15.71 -6.51 -5.77
C GLU A 82 14.25 -6.08 -5.51
N LEU A 83 13.30 -7.02 -5.51
CA LEU A 83 11.90 -6.72 -5.19
C LEU A 83 11.76 -6.24 -3.74
N HIS A 84 12.46 -6.86 -2.80
CA HIS A 84 12.46 -6.43 -1.39
C HIS A 84 13.01 -5.01 -1.23
N ALA A 85 14.07 -4.66 -1.97
CA ALA A 85 14.62 -3.31 -2.01
C ALA A 85 13.66 -2.28 -2.61
N VAL A 86 12.91 -2.64 -3.66
CA VAL A 86 11.85 -1.78 -4.22
C VAL A 86 10.77 -1.47 -3.19
N ARG A 87 10.33 -2.45 -2.40
CA ARG A 87 9.34 -2.28 -1.33
C ARG A 87 9.85 -1.36 -0.22
N PHE A 88 11.14 -1.45 0.11
CA PHE A 88 11.76 -0.53 1.06
C PHE A 88 11.85 0.88 0.49
N ILE A 89 12.30 1.03 -0.76
CA ILE A 89 12.38 2.33 -1.46
C ILE A 89 10.99 2.97 -1.60
N SER A 90 9.91 2.21 -1.80
CA SER A 90 8.56 2.76 -1.93
C SER A 90 7.92 3.11 -0.59
N GLY A 91 8.52 2.69 0.53
CA GLY A 91 7.93 2.86 1.87
C GLY A 91 6.88 1.80 2.22
N GLU A 92 6.74 0.75 1.41
CA GLU A 92 5.83 -0.36 1.71
C GLU A 92 6.27 -1.13 2.97
N ILE A 93 7.58 -1.26 3.16
CA ILE A 93 8.21 -1.86 4.33
C ILE A 93 9.18 -0.89 5.01
N ASP A 94 9.33 -1.06 6.33
CA ASP A 94 10.28 -0.30 7.13
C ASP A 94 11.70 -0.91 7.13
N LEU A 95 12.64 -0.24 7.80
CA LEU A 95 14.03 -0.70 7.87
C LEU A 95 14.18 -2.06 8.59
N PRO A 96 13.54 -2.31 9.75
CA PRO A 96 13.55 -3.64 10.37
C PRO A 96 13.11 -4.77 9.42
N GLN A 97 12.01 -4.56 8.69
CA GLN A 97 11.53 -5.51 7.69
C GLN A 97 12.48 -5.68 6.51
N PHE A 98 13.12 -4.58 6.06
CA PHE A 98 14.11 -4.63 4.99
C PHE A 98 15.34 -5.45 5.38
N VAL A 99 15.89 -5.22 6.58
CA VAL A 99 17.08 -5.92 7.09
C VAL A 99 16.83 -7.40 7.35
N SER A 100 15.59 -7.79 7.63
CA SER A 100 15.20 -9.20 7.81
C SER A 100 15.29 -10.03 6.51
N GLY A 101 15.52 -9.38 5.37
CA GLY A 101 15.55 -10.00 4.05
C GLY A 101 14.16 -10.32 3.50
N PRO A 102 14.04 -10.71 2.22
CA PRO A 102 12.79 -11.21 1.69
C PRO A 102 12.37 -12.43 2.50
N THR A 103 11.09 -12.50 2.89
CA THR A 103 10.55 -13.71 3.54
C THR A 103 10.86 -14.90 2.64
N SER A 104 11.78 -15.77 3.07
CA SER A 104 12.02 -17.04 2.40
C SER A 104 10.69 -17.78 2.43
N GLY A 105 10.03 -17.92 1.28
CA GLY A 105 9.13 -19.04 1.09
C GLY A 105 9.94 -20.27 1.45
N SER A 106 9.56 -20.95 2.52
CA SER A 106 10.22 -22.15 2.99
C SER A 106 9.97 -23.28 2.00
N ASP A 107 10.69 -23.29 0.88
CA ASP A 107 10.96 -24.49 0.08
C ASP A 107 12.04 -25.31 0.80
N HIS A 108 11.70 -25.72 2.03
CA HIS A 108 12.34 -26.82 2.72
C HIS A 108 11.31 -27.95 2.86
N GLU A 109 10.87 -28.49 1.72
CA GLU A 109 10.45 -29.89 1.66
C GLU A 109 11.71 -30.72 1.41
N ARG A 110 12.14 -31.44 2.45
CA ARG A 110 12.98 -32.63 2.30
C ARG A 110 12.08 -33.84 2.07
#